data_AF-A0A970FJ42-F1
#
_entry.id   AF-A0A970FJ42-F1
#
_cell.length_a   1.000
_cell.length_b   1.000
_cell.length_c   1.000
_cell.angle_alpha   90.00
_cell.angle_beta   90.00
_cell.angle_gamma   90.00
#
_symmetry.space_group_name_H-M   'P 1'
#
loop_
_entity.id
_entity.type
_entity.pdbx_description
1 polymer ?
#
loop_
_entity_poly.entity_id
_entity_poly.type
_entity_poly.pdbx_seq_one_letter_code
_entity_poly.pdbx_strand_id
1 'polypeptide(L)' 'HPLLGDGKYGINKLNRGYKKQWLCSYKLVFDFDTDAGILNYLNQKDFEIDVDWMKDEFTRLSQE' A
#
# COMPACT_ATOMS: atom_id res chain seq x y z
N HIS A 1 -2.18 14.70 -7.42
CA HIS A 1 -0.75 14.34 -7.46
C HIS A 1 -0.63 12.83 -7.61
N PRO A 2 -0.09 12.31 -8.73
CA PRO A 2 0.07 10.87 -8.95
C PRO A 2 1.09 10.23 -7.99
N LEU A 3 0.99 8.91 -7.79
CA LEU A 3 1.95 8.16 -6.98
C LEU A 3 3.29 8.03 -7.70
N LEU A 4 4.38 7.96 -6.94
CA LEU A 4 5.71 7.69 -7.48
C LEU A 4 5.78 6.26 -8.03
N GLY A 5 6.36 6.09 -9.21
CA GLY A 5 6.42 4.82 -9.92
C GLY A 5 5.10 4.39 -10.59
N ASP A 6 4.07 5.25 -10.58
CA ASP A 6 2.85 5.04 -11.36
C ASP A 6 3.10 5.40 -12.83
N GLY A 7 3.32 4.39 -13.67
CA GLY A 7 3.61 4.56 -15.10
C GLY A 7 2.42 4.98 -15.97
N LYS A 8 1.18 4.92 -15.46
CA LYS A 8 -0.02 5.25 -16.23
C LYS A 8 -0.45 6.69 -15.98
N TYR A 9 -0.44 7.11 -14.72
CA TYR A 9 -0.95 8.42 -14.30
C TYR A 9 0.15 9.38 -13.83
N GLY A 10 1.38 8.91 -13.64
CA GLY A 10 2.53 9.72 -13.20
C GLY A 10 3.36 10.34 -14.33
N ILE A 11 4.32 11.18 -13.95
CA ILE A 11 5.27 11.80 -14.87
C ILE A 11 6.47 10.88 -15.05
N ASN A 12 6.69 10.37 -16.27
CA ASN A 12 7.78 9.44 -16.57
C ASN A 12 9.17 9.92 -16.12
N LYS A 13 9.44 11.23 -16.21
CA LYS A 13 10.70 11.82 -15.74
C LYS A 13 10.92 11.61 -14.23
N LEU A 14 9.85 11.68 -13.43
CA LEU A 14 9.89 11.48 -11.98
C LEU A 14 9.87 10.01 -11.59
N ASN A 15 9.25 9.16 -12.41
CA ASN A 15 9.18 7.71 -12.18
C ASN A 15 10.45 6.95 -12.59
N ARG A 16 11.46 7.64 -13.15
CA ARG A 16 12.70 7.00 -13.58
C ARG A 16 13.38 6.36 -12.36
N GLY A 17 13.64 5.06 -12.43
CA GLY A 17 14.19 4.26 -11.32
C GLY A 17 13.14 3.49 -10.52
N TYR A 18 11.86 3.89 -10.58
CA TYR A 18 10.78 3.24 -9.86
C TYR A 18 9.94 2.37 -10.80
N LYS A 19 9.95 1.05 -10.55
CA LYS A 19 9.30 0.05 -11.42
C LYS A 19 7.83 -0.26 -11.06
N LYS A 20 7.37 0.26 -9.93
CA LYS A 20 6.03 0.02 -9.39
C LYS A 20 5.56 1.24 -8.62
N GLN A 21 4.25 1.41 -8.53
CA GLN A 21 3.65 2.43 -7.68
C GLN A 21 4.08 2.25 -6.22
N TRP A 22 4.44 3.35 -5.58
CA TRP A 22 4.65 3.46 -4.15
C TRP A 22 3.31 3.47 -3.41
N LEU A 23 2.67 2.30 -3.37
CA LEU A 23 1.38 2.07 -2.74
C LEU A 23 1.42 0.80 -1.88
N CYS A 24 0.85 0.86 -0.68
CA CYS A 24 0.69 -0.29 0.20
C CYS A 24 -0.65 -0.24 0.92
N SER A 25 -1.38 -1.36 0.93
CA SER A 25 -2.55 -1.56 1.78
C SER A 25 -2.07 -2.03 3.15
N TYR A 26 -1.70 -1.10 4.02
CA TYR A 26 -1.06 -1.42 5.31
C TYR A 26 -2.06 -1.84 6.40
N LYS A 27 -3.34 -1.46 6.26
CA LYS A 27 -4.42 -1.76 7.19
C LYS A 27 -5.58 -2.41 6.47
N LEU A 28 -6.16 -3.43 7.07
CA LEU A 28 -7.43 -4.04 6.67
C LEU A 28 -8.36 -4.06 7.88
N VAL A 29 -9.56 -3.54 7.72
CA VAL A 29 -10.63 -3.61 8.75
C VAL A 29 -11.76 -4.44 8.18
N PHE A 30 -12.21 -5.43 8.95
CA PHE A 30 -13.40 -6.20 8.65
C PHE A 30 -14.59 -5.53 9.32
N ASP A 31 -15.44 -4.87 8.54
CA ASP A 31 -16.63 -4.14 9.01
C ASP A 31 -17.85 -4.66 8.24
N PHE A 32 -18.41 -5.78 8.70
CA PHE A 32 -19.52 -6.44 8.00
C PHE A 32 -20.86 -5.84 8.43
N ASP A 33 -21.61 -5.32 7.46
CA ASP A 33 -22.99 -4.84 7.64
C ASP A 33 -24.05 -5.96 7.58
N THR A 34 -23.64 -7.18 7.22
CA THR A 34 -24.49 -8.37 7.08
C THR A 34 -23.80 -9.61 7.65
N ASP A 35 -24.54 -10.70 7.83
CA ASP A 35 -23.98 -11.99 8.26
C ASP A 35 -22.85 -12.46 7.31
N ALA A 36 -21.65 -12.61 7.85
CA ALA A 36 -20.45 -13.06 7.13
C ALA A 36 -20.18 -14.57 7.28
N GLY A 37 -21.12 -15.31 7.88
CA GLY A 37 -21.06 -16.77 8.03
C GLY A 37 -19.82 -17.22 8.79
N ILE A 38 -19.02 -18.10 8.17
CA ILE A 38 -17.80 -18.64 8.78
C ILE A 38 -16.77 -17.55 9.11
N LEU A 39 -16.87 -16.36 8.52
CA LEU A 39 -15.96 -15.24 8.75
C LEU A 39 -16.45 -14.27 9.84
N ASN A 40 -17.60 -14.51 10.48
CA ASN A 40 -18.13 -13.64 11.53
C ASN A 40 -17.13 -13.37 12.67
N TYR A 41 -16.21 -14.31 12.93
CA TYR A 41 -15.16 -14.13 13.95
C TYR A 41 -14.15 -13.02 13.61
N LEU A 42 -14.14 -12.51 12.37
CA LEU A 42 -13.32 -11.39 11.93
C LEU A 42 -14.04 -10.04 12.05
N ASN A 43 -15.35 -10.00 12.29
CA ASN A 43 -16.07 -8.72 12.32
C ASN A 43 -15.51 -7.78 13.40
N GLN A 44 -15.38 -6.50 13.05
CA GLN A 44 -14.77 -5.43 13.84
C GLN A 44 -13.30 -5.65 14.20
N LYS A 45 -12.63 -6.61 13.55
CA LYS A 45 -11.18 -6.79 13.70
C LYS A 45 -10.43 -6.01 12.63
N ASP A 46 -9.31 -5.44 13.04
CA ASP A 46 -8.34 -4.86 12.16
C ASP A 46 -7.00 -5.60 12.20
N PHE A 47 -6.32 -5.55 11.06
CA PHE A 47 -4.99 -6.11 10.86
C PHE A 47 -4.13 -5.03 10.22
N GLU A 48 -2.96 -4.81 10.80
CA GLU A 48 -2.01 -3.81 10.34
C GLU A 48 -0.61 -4.40 10.20
N ILE A 49 0.15 -3.87 9.25
CA ILE A 49 1.58 -4.10 9.14
C ILE A 49 2.34 -2.79 9.36
N ASP A 50 3.56 -2.90 9.85
CA ASP A 50 4.51 -1.79 9.84
C ASP A 50 4.90 -1.45 8.38
N VAL A 51 5.08 -0.17 8.11
CA VAL A 51 5.46 0.40 6.81
C VAL A 51 6.86 1.01 6.83
N ASP A 52 7.64 0.83 7.89
CA ASP A 52 9.03 1.31 7.95
C ASP A 52 9.90 0.74 6.82
N TRP A 53 9.64 -0.51 6.40
CA TRP A 53 10.29 -1.11 5.23
C TRP A 53 10.11 -0.28 3.94
N MET A 54 8.99 0.46 3.81
CA MET A 54 8.77 1.34 2.66
C MET A 54 9.70 2.55 2.70
N LYS A 55 9.98 3.10 3.88
CA LYS A 55 10.90 4.23 4.04
C LYS A 55 12.33 3.80 3.73
N ASP A 56 12.73 2.63 4.20
CA ASP A 56 14.05 2.07 3.98
C ASP A 56 14.28 1.82 2.48
N GLU A 57 13.31 1.18 1.82
CA GLU A 57 13.37 0.91 0.38
C GLU A 57 13.32 2.21 -0.45
N PHE A 58 12.57 3.23 -0.01
CA PHE A 58 12.53 4.53 -0.66
C PHE A 58 13.90 5.22 -0.58
N THR A 59 14.51 5.21 0.61
CA THR A 59 15.83 5.79 0.85
C THR A 59 16.88 5.10 0.00
N ARG A 60 16.88 3.75 -0.04
CA ARG A 60 17.80 2.96 -0.86
C ARG A 60 17.70 3.33 -2.34
N LEU A 61 16.48 3.36 -2.90
CA LEU A 61 16.26 3.68 -4.31
C LEU A 61 16.54 5.15 -4.66
N SER A 62 16.52 6.06 -3.68
CA SER A 62 16.83 7.48 -3.91
C SER A 62 18.34 7.78 -3.97
N GLN A 63 19.18 6.83 -3.57
CA GLN A 63 20.64 6.94 -3.59
C GLN A 63 21.28 6.31 -4.85
N GLU A 64 20.50 5.56 -5.64
CA GLU A 64 20.88 4.95 -6.92
C GLU A 64 20.58 5.88 -8.11
#